data_AF-A0A442B217-F1
#
_entry.id   AF-A0A442B217-F1
#
_cell.length_a   1.000
_cell.length_b   1.000
_cell.length_c   1.000
_cell.angle_alpha   90.00
_cell.angle_beta   90.00
_cell.angle_gamma   90.00
#
_symmetry.space_group_name_H-M   'P 1'
#
loop_
_entity.id
_entity.type
_entity.pdbx_description
1 polymer ?
#
loop_
_entity_poly.entity_id
_entity_poly.type
_entity_poly.pdbx_seq_one_letter_code
_entity_poly.pdbx_strand_id
1 'polypeptide(L)'
;MAAQSLLQRALTDLDRGPEDIVELFGPANVREITVAALRGTGCKLEGDTETVERLIEYTTQFIVEPWLRDWRKSFEAENRGRPRTDLFEIVIYAAARHRFGGEHRNPAALAAKWLGEPATKDKVEKREKRFRRIFSRVYAFAGISRAEAAEHSARILLDVIIDLEKLDAEMAGERAAASRAKRDGRHASFSARRHPQS
;
A
#
# COMPACT_ATOMS: atom_id res chain seq x y z
N MET A 1 18.82 18.35 9.23
CA MET A 1 18.21 17.18 8.56
C MET A 1 17.09 17.69 7.67
N ALA A 2 17.04 17.30 6.40
CA ALA A 2 15.89 17.58 5.54
C ALA A 2 14.66 16.86 6.10
N ALA A 3 13.47 17.45 5.97
CA ALA A 3 12.24 16.79 6.38
C ALA A 3 12.04 15.52 5.54
N GLN A 4 11.71 14.40 6.19
CA GLN A 4 11.40 13.13 5.52
C GLN A 4 10.25 13.35 4.51
N SER A 5 10.34 12.73 3.34
CA SER A 5 9.23 12.74 2.38
C SER A 5 8.12 11.78 2.80
N LEU A 6 6.90 11.96 2.26
CA LEU A 6 5.78 11.06 2.53
C LEU A 6 6.13 9.62 2.11
N LEU A 7 6.81 9.46 0.97
CA LEU A 7 7.28 8.15 0.51
C LEU A 7 8.25 7.51 1.49
N GLN A 8 9.25 8.26 1.97
CA GLN A 8 10.21 7.74 2.94
C GLN A 8 9.52 7.36 4.25
N ARG A 9 8.53 8.15 4.70
CA ARG A 9 7.78 7.88 5.93
C ARG A 9 6.88 6.68 5.76
N ALA A 10 6.16 6.58 4.64
CA ALA A 10 5.34 5.43 4.29
C ALA A 10 6.19 4.14 4.23
N LEU A 11 7.36 4.19 3.59
CA LEU A 11 8.32 3.08 3.57
C LEU A 11 9.05 2.85 4.91
N THR A 12 8.69 3.53 5.99
CA THR A 12 9.25 3.26 7.35
C THR A 12 8.13 2.83 8.29
N ASP A 13 7.05 3.62 8.33
CA ASP A 13 5.94 3.42 9.26
C ASP A 13 5.00 2.33 8.78
N LEU A 14 4.86 2.20 7.46
CA LEU A 14 4.17 1.09 6.82
C LEU A 14 5.16 0.01 6.34
N ASP A 15 6.45 0.10 6.70
CA ASP A 15 7.50 -0.94 6.46
C ASP A 15 7.40 -2.12 7.44
N ARG A 16 6.51 -2.01 8.44
CA ARG A 16 5.80 -3.18 8.97
C ARG A 16 4.66 -3.57 8.02
N GLY A 17 4.94 -3.49 6.73
CA GLY A 17 4.01 -3.87 5.70
C GLY A 17 3.72 -5.35 5.81
N PRO A 18 2.66 -5.82 5.15
CA PRO A 18 2.31 -7.23 5.15
C PRO A 18 3.56 -8.09 4.86
N GLU A 19 3.97 -8.92 5.83
CA GLU A 19 5.15 -9.79 5.72
C GLU A 19 4.95 -10.77 4.56
N ASP A 20 3.68 -11.05 4.27
CA ASP A 20 3.21 -11.97 3.28
C ASP A 20 2.27 -11.32 2.24
N ILE A 21 2.25 -11.85 1.03
CA ILE A 21 1.30 -11.44 -0.02
C ILE A 21 -0.15 -11.64 0.40
N VAL A 22 -0.42 -12.63 1.26
CA VAL A 22 -1.75 -12.89 1.83
C VAL A 22 -2.21 -11.71 2.70
N GLU A 23 -1.33 -11.19 3.56
CA GLU A 23 -1.61 -10.01 4.37
C GLU A 23 -1.83 -8.76 3.52
N LEU A 24 -1.13 -8.64 2.38
CA LEU A 24 -1.30 -7.52 1.45
C LEU A 24 -2.67 -7.52 0.79
N PHE A 25 -3.17 -8.69 0.39
CA PHE A 25 -4.56 -8.81 -0.06
C PHE A 25 -5.52 -8.58 1.10
N GLY A 26 -5.17 -8.99 2.31
CA GLY A 26 -6.05 -8.95 3.47
C GLY A 26 -7.10 -10.07 3.42
N PRO A 27 -7.68 -10.43 4.59
CA PRO A 27 -8.52 -11.62 4.72
C PRO A 27 -9.77 -11.56 3.82
N ALA A 28 -10.37 -10.38 3.64
CA ALA A 28 -11.55 -10.21 2.80
C ALA A 28 -11.25 -10.51 1.32
N ASN A 29 -10.18 -9.92 0.75
CA ASN A 29 -9.86 -10.16 -0.66
C ASN A 29 -9.33 -11.59 -0.89
N VAL A 30 -8.57 -12.16 0.05
CA VAL A 30 -8.14 -13.57 -0.03
C VAL A 30 -9.34 -14.51 -0.04
N ARG A 31 -10.34 -14.21 0.79
CA ARG A 31 -11.61 -14.95 0.81
C ARG A 31 -12.37 -14.80 -0.51
N GLU A 32 -12.46 -13.59 -1.07
CA GLU A 32 -13.09 -13.36 -2.37
C GLU A 32 -12.40 -14.13 -3.50
N ILE A 33 -11.05 -14.10 -3.54
CA ILE A 33 -10.22 -14.91 -4.46
C ILE A 33 -10.52 -16.40 -4.27
N THR A 34 -10.67 -16.87 -3.04
CA THR A 34 -10.97 -18.28 -2.73
C THR A 34 -12.33 -18.69 -3.25
N VAL A 35 -13.36 -17.87 -3.00
CA VAL A 35 -14.72 -18.11 -3.50
C VAL A 35 -14.73 -18.15 -5.03
N ALA A 36 -14.03 -17.22 -5.67
CA ALA A 36 -13.94 -17.18 -7.13
C ALA A 36 -13.22 -18.40 -7.68
N ALA A 37 -12.11 -18.83 -7.07
CA ALA A 37 -11.39 -20.03 -7.46
C ALA A 37 -12.27 -21.29 -7.34
N LEU A 38 -13.00 -21.45 -6.23
CA LEU A 38 -13.95 -22.55 -6.04
C LEU A 38 -15.05 -22.56 -7.10
N ARG A 39 -15.63 -21.40 -7.41
CA ARG A 39 -16.62 -21.28 -8.50
C ARG A 39 -16.01 -21.60 -9.86
N GLY A 40 -14.77 -21.17 -10.09
CA GLY A 40 -13.99 -21.47 -11.29
C GLY A 40 -13.75 -22.97 -11.51
N THR A 41 -13.69 -23.76 -10.44
CA THR A 41 -13.62 -25.24 -10.53
C THR A 41 -14.98 -25.91 -10.66
N GLY A 42 -16.07 -25.14 -10.80
CA GLY A 42 -17.44 -25.65 -10.91
C GLY A 42 -18.12 -25.92 -9.56
N CYS A 43 -17.54 -25.49 -8.43
CA CYS A 43 -18.19 -25.60 -7.14
C CYS A 43 -19.32 -24.57 -7.03
N LYS A 44 -20.54 -25.03 -6.74
CA LYS A 44 -21.73 -24.16 -6.65
C LYS A 44 -21.84 -23.38 -5.34
N LEU A 45 -21.12 -23.82 -4.29
CA LEU A 45 -21.21 -23.25 -2.93
C LEU A 45 -22.67 -23.20 -2.42
N GLU A 46 -23.43 -24.24 -2.71
CA GLU A 46 -24.81 -24.44 -2.25
C GLU A 46 -24.81 -25.44 -1.08
N GLY A 47 -25.64 -25.21 -0.06
CA GLY A 47 -25.73 -26.08 1.11
C GLY A 47 -25.88 -25.30 2.42
N ASP A 48 -25.61 -25.98 3.53
CA ASP A 48 -25.55 -25.34 4.84
C ASP A 48 -24.34 -24.41 4.94
N THR A 49 -24.54 -23.28 5.63
CA THR A 49 -23.51 -22.23 5.76
C THR A 49 -22.23 -22.76 6.40
N GLU A 50 -22.34 -23.63 7.42
CA GLU A 50 -21.18 -24.16 8.14
C GLU A 50 -20.26 -24.98 7.23
N THR A 51 -20.83 -25.86 6.41
CA THR A 51 -20.07 -26.67 5.45
C THR A 51 -19.46 -25.84 4.34
N VAL A 52 -20.19 -24.83 3.84
CA VAL A 52 -19.65 -23.90 2.83
C VAL A 52 -18.47 -23.10 3.40
N GLU A 53 -18.59 -22.58 4.63
CA GLU A 53 -17.49 -21.85 5.27
C GLU A 53 -16.28 -22.75 5.52
N ARG A 54 -16.47 -24.00 5.98
CA ARG A 54 -15.38 -24.97 6.15
C ARG A 54 -14.65 -25.25 4.84
N LEU A 55 -15.39 -25.39 3.73
CA LEU A 55 -14.80 -25.59 2.42
C LEU A 55 -13.97 -24.37 1.97
N ILE A 56 -14.48 -23.17 2.22
CA ILE A 56 -13.78 -21.92 1.91
C ILE A 56 -12.51 -21.84 2.76
N GLU A 57 -12.58 -22.06 4.07
CA GLU A 57 -11.43 -22.03 4.98
C GLU A 57 -10.35 -23.03 4.56
N TYR A 58 -10.74 -24.29 4.29
CA TYR A 58 -9.84 -25.32 3.79
C TYR A 58 -9.17 -24.88 2.48
N THR A 59 -9.94 -24.37 1.53
CA THR A 59 -9.41 -23.97 0.22
C THR A 59 -8.50 -22.75 0.33
N THR A 60 -8.83 -21.81 1.19
CA THR A 60 -7.98 -20.66 1.51
C THR A 60 -6.63 -21.15 2.02
N GLN A 61 -6.62 -21.98 3.06
CA GLN A 61 -5.41 -22.43 3.74
C GLN A 61 -4.53 -23.33 2.88
N PHE A 62 -5.12 -24.28 2.14
CA PHE A 62 -4.36 -25.35 1.49
C PHE A 62 -4.15 -25.15 -0.01
N ILE A 63 -4.87 -24.22 -0.65
CA ILE A 63 -4.77 -23.99 -2.10
C ILE A 63 -4.39 -22.55 -2.39
N VAL A 64 -5.20 -21.59 -1.94
CA VAL A 64 -5.08 -20.19 -2.37
C VAL A 64 -3.88 -19.51 -1.74
N GLU A 65 -3.72 -19.58 -0.42
CA GLU A 65 -2.57 -18.95 0.23
C GLU A 65 -1.23 -19.54 -0.21
N PRO A 66 -1.04 -20.89 -0.28
CA PRO A 66 0.19 -21.46 -0.82
C PRO A 66 0.46 -21.02 -2.26
N TRP A 67 -0.57 -21.01 -3.10
CA TRP A 67 -0.44 -20.54 -4.48
C TRP A 67 -0.03 -19.07 -4.54
N LEU A 68 -0.64 -18.18 -3.74
CA LEU A 68 -0.27 -16.76 -3.68
C LEU A 68 1.19 -16.60 -3.26
N ARG A 69 1.64 -17.32 -2.23
CA ARG A 69 3.04 -17.29 -1.73
C ARG A 69 4.03 -17.78 -2.78
N ASP A 70 3.74 -18.85 -3.50
CA ASP A 70 4.61 -19.36 -4.57
C ASP A 70 4.60 -18.44 -5.79
N TRP A 71 3.43 -17.90 -6.12
CA TRP A 71 3.30 -16.90 -7.16
C TRP A 71 4.08 -15.62 -6.84
N ARG A 72 4.16 -15.21 -5.56
CA ARG A 72 5.02 -14.10 -5.10
C ARG A 72 6.47 -14.30 -5.53
N LYS A 73 7.02 -15.49 -5.29
CA LYS A 73 8.40 -15.84 -5.65
C LYS A 73 8.67 -15.68 -7.15
N SER A 74 7.64 -15.83 -7.99
CA SER A 74 7.76 -15.73 -9.46
C SER A 74 8.10 -14.32 -9.98
N PHE A 75 8.06 -13.29 -9.11
CA PHE A 75 8.44 -11.92 -9.46
C PHE A 75 9.42 -11.27 -8.48
N GLU A 76 9.85 -12.01 -7.45
CA GLU A 76 11.06 -11.71 -6.71
C GLU A 76 12.25 -11.95 -7.64
N ALA A 77 13.14 -10.97 -7.78
CA ALA A 77 14.21 -11.07 -8.75
C ALA A 77 15.16 -12.22 -8.35
N GLU A 78 15.26 -13.26 -9.18
CA GLU A 78 16.37 -14.20 -9.15
C GLU A 78 17.66 -13.42 -9.40
N ASN A 79 18.41 -13.12 -8.33
CA ASN A 79 19.84 -12.79 -8.30
C ASN A 79 20.44 -12.14 -9.56
N ARG A 80 20.13 -10.87 -9.84
CA ARG A 80 20.87 -10.07 -10.85
C ARG A 80 21.08 -8.62 -10.43
N GLY A 81 21.75 -8.39 -9.28
CA GLY A 81 22.35 -7.09 -8.92
C GLY A 81 21.44 -5.85 -8.96
N ARG A 82 20.12 -6.01 -9.05
CA ARG A 82 19.13 -4.94 -9.06
C ARG A 82 18.52 -4.83 -7.67
N PRO A 83 18.33 -3.61 -7.13
CA PRO A 83 17.66 -3.44 -5.85
C PRO A 83 16.30 -4.14 -5.88
N ARG A 84 16.00 -4.88 -4.79
CA ARG A 84 14.67 -5.42 -4.50
C ARG A 84 13.67 -4.29 -4.74
N THR A 85 12.80 -4.44 -5.74
CA THR A 85 11.63 -3.57 -5.80
C THR A 85 10.63 -4.20 -4.85
N ASP A 86 10.39 -3.56 -3.73
CA ASP A 86 9.42 -4.02 -2.76
C ASP A 86 8.01 -4.00 -3.40
N LEU A 87 7.24 -5.06 -3.17
CA LEU A 87 5.83 -5.12 -3.55
C LEU A 87 5.06 -3.98 -2.89
N PHE A 88 5.46 -3.63 -1.67
CA PHE A 88 4.85 -2.55 -0.92
C PHE A 88 5.14 -1.17 -1.54
N GLU A 89 6.39 -0.94 -1.98
CA GLU A 89 6.75 0.24 -2.78
C GLU A 89 5.85 0.33 -4.04
N ILE A 90 5.68 -0.78 -4.77
CA ILE A 90 4.81 -0.83 -5.97
C ILE A 90 3.39 -0.38 -5.64
N VAL A 91 2.83 -0.87 -4.53
CA VAL A 91 1.46 -0.57 -4.11
C VAL A 91 1.32 0.90 -3.70
N ILE A 92 2.26 1.47 -2.93
CA ILE A 92 2.27 2.90 -2.58
C ILE A 92 2.23 3.77 -3.84
N TYR A 93 3.08 3.48 -4.83
CA TYR A 93 3.10 4.25 -6.09
C TYR A 93 1.80 4.10 -6.88
N ALA A 94 1.23 2.89 -6.93
CA ALA A 94 -0.04 2.65 -7.60
C ALA A 94 -1.20 3.38 -6.92
N ALA A 95 -1.23 3.38 -5.58
CA ALA A 95 -2.22 4.04 -4.75
C ALA A 95 -2.17 5.56 -4.95
N ALA A 96 -0.97 6.13 -4.88
CA ALA A 96 -0.76 7.54 -5.15
C ALA A 96 -1.20 7.94 -6.57
N ARG A 97 -0.94 7.11 -7.59
CA ARG A 97 -1.45 7.39 -8.95
C ARG A 97 -2.97 7.29 -9.02
N HIS A 98 -3.56 6.29 -8.38
CA HIS A 98 -5.00 6.04 -8.38
C HIS A 98 -5.77 7.20 -7.74
N ARG A 99 -5.27 7.73 -6.62
CA ARG A 99 -5.79 8.95 -5.96
C ARG A 99 -6.03 10.12 -6.93
N PHE A 100 -5.11 10.34 -7.86
CA PHE A 100 -5.18 11.46 -8.80
C PHE A 100 -5.79 11.08 -10.16
N GLY A 101 -6.22 9.82 -10.34
CA GLY A 101 -6.56 9.22 -11.63
C GLY A 101 -7.86 9.68 -12.29
N GLY A 102 -8.68 10.52 -11.64
CA GLY A 102 -9.97 11.00 -12.16
C GLY A 102 -9.92 12.37 -12.85
N GLU A 103 -9.42 13.39 -12.16
CA GLU A 103 -9.67 14.81 -12.54
C GLU A 103 -8.45 15.53 -13.14
N HIS A 104 -7.29 14.89 -13.18
CA HIS A 104 -6.03 15.57 -13.49
C HIS A 104 -5.43 15.14 -14.82
N ARG A 105 -4.98 16.12 -15.62
CA ARG A 105 -4.25 15.86 -16.88
C ARG A 105 -2.91 15.13 -16.69
N ASN A 106 -2.32 15.16 -15.49
CA ASN A 106 -1.03 14.52 -15.22
C ASN A 106 -0.98 13.87 -13.82
N PRO A 107 -1.70 12.76 -13.61
CA PRO A 107 -1.85 12.12 -12.30
C PRO A 107 -0.53 11.59 -11.74
N ALA A 108 0.39 11.12 -12.60
CA ALA A 108 1.69 10.63 -12.13
C ALA A 108 2.61 11.75 -11.62
N ALA A 109 2.56 12.93 -12.21
CA ALA A 109 3.36 14.05 -11.70
C ALA A 109 2.83 14.55 -10.35
N LEU A 110 1.50 14.59 -10.17
CA LEU A 110 0.88 14.94 -8.89
C LEU A 110 1.18 13.89 -7.82
N ALA A 111 1.06 12.61 -8.15
CA ALA A 111 1.45 11.51 -7.28
C ALA A 111 2.92 11.60 -6.85
N ALA A 112 3.84 11.85 -7.79
CA ALA A 112 5.25 12.01 -7.48
C ALA A 112 5.51 13.22 -6.55
N LYS A 113 4.82 14.34 -6.80
CA LYS A 113 4.92 15.54 -5.95
C LYS A 113 4.39 15.28 -4.54
N TRP A 114 3.27 14.59 -4.43
CA TRP A 114 2.64 14.26 -3.15
C TRP A 114 3.50 13.31 -2.32
N LEU A 115 4.01 12.25 -2.94
CA LEU A 115 4.93 11.30 -2.32
C LEU A 115 6.28 11.94 -1.94
N GLY A 116 6.76 12.91 -2.71
CA GLY A 116 8.06 13.54 -2.51
C GLY A 116 9.24 12.64 -2.92
N GLU A 117 10.46 13.18 -2.87
CA GLU A 117 11.65 12.45 -3.32
C GLU A 117 11.87 11.15 -2.53
N PRO A 118 12.32 10.05 -3.18
CA PRO A 118 12.81 9.95 -4.55
C PRO A 118 11.74 9.59 -5.60
N ALA A 119 10.46 9.87 -5.35
CA ALA A 119 9.39 9.63 -6.31
C ALA A 119 9.55 10.52 -7.55
N THR A 120 9.40 9.93 -8.74
CA THR A 120 9.35 10.65 -10.01
C THR A 120 8.15 10.18 -10.82
N LYS A 121 7.69 11.02 -11.76
CA LYS A 121 6.58 10.67 -12.67
C LYS A 121 6.81 9.31 -13.33
N ASP A 122 8.02 9.10 -13.86
CA ASP A 122 8.40 7.85 -14.53
C ASP A 122 8.38 6.64 -13.59
N LYS A 123 8.80 6.81 -12.32
CA LYS A 123 8.70 5.75 -11.32
C LYS A 123 7.25 5.42 -11.04
N VAL A 124 6.40 6.42 -10.80
CA VAL A 124 4.97 6.22 -10.57
C VAL A 124 4.33 5.42 -11.71
N GLU A 125 4.58 5.79 -12.96
CA GLU A 125 4.05 5.09 -14.14
C GLU A 125 4.56 3.66 -14.26
N LYS A 126 5.87 3.44 -14.07
CA LYS A 126 6.48 2.10 -14.14
C LYS A 126 5.95 1.18 -13.05
N ARG A 127 5.79 1.69 -11.83
CA ARG A 127 5.32 0.92 -10.68
C ARG A 127 3.83 0.59 -10.81
N GLU A 128 3.00 1.52 -11.24
CA GLU A 128 1.59 1.22 -11.49
C GLU A 128 1.39 0.19 -12.61
N LYS A 129 2.15 0.29 -13.71
CA LYS A 129 2.11 -0.73 -14.77
C LYS A 129 2.56 -2.10 -14.26
N ARG A 130 3.45 -2.14 -13.26
CA ARG A 130 3.89 -3.38 -12.62
C ARG A 130 2.82 -3.92 -11.69
N PHE A 131 2.17 -3.07 -10.89
CA PHE A 131 1.01 -3.42 -10.06
C PHE A 131 -0.07 -4.11 -10.90
N ARG A 132 -0.52 -3.48 -12.00
CA ARG A 132 -1.55 -4.07 -12.88
C ARG A 132 -1.17 -5.46 -13.38
N ARG A 133 0.08 -5.66 -13.80
CA ARG A 133 0.56 -6.97 -14.28
C ARG A 133 0.57 -8.02 -13.18
N ILE A 134 0.99 -7.66 -11.97
CA ILE A 134 1.00 -8.53 -10.80
C ILE A 134 -0.44 -8.95 -10.51
N PHE A 135 -1.32 -8.01 -10.18
CA PHE A 135 -2.69 -8.33 -9.75
C PHE A 135 -3.53 -9.00 -10.86
N SER A 136 -3.34 -8.65 -12.14
CA SER A 136 -4.04 -9.32 -13.26
C SER A 136 -3.82 -10.84 -13.31
N ARG A 137 -2.66 -11.34 -12.86
CA ARG A 137 -2.36 -12.78 -12.86
C ARG A 137 -3.11 -13.52 -11.75
N VAL A 138 -3.31 -12.87 -10.59
CA VAL A 138 -4.10 -13.43 -9.48
C VAL A 138 -5.55 -13.59 -9.89
N TYR A 139 -6.13 -12.55 -10.46
CA TYR A 139 -7.53 -12.60 -10.88
C TYR A 139 -7.73 -13.59 -12.02
N ALA A 140 -6.78 -13.71 -12.94
CA ALA A 140 -6.83 -14.72 -14.00
C ALA A 140 -6.77 -16.15 -13.43
N PHE A 141 -5.94 -16.40 -12.41
CA PHE A 141 -5.91 -17.69 -11.71
C PHE A 141 -7.26 -18.01 -11.05
N ALA A 142 -7.87 -17.02 -10.41
CA ALA A 142 -9.16 -17.17 -9.72
C ALA A 142 -10.38 -17.17 -10.66
N GLY A 143 -10.19 -17.02 -11.98
CA GLY A 143 -11.30 -16.92 -12.93
C GLY A 143 -12.15 -15.64 -12.79
N ILE A 144 -11.63 -14.62 -12.11
CA ILE A 144 -12.32 -13.35 -11.85
C ILE A 144 -12.38 -12.52 -13.14
N SER A 145 -13.54 -11.91 -13.43
CA SER A 145 -13.70 -11.10 -14.63
C SER A 145 -12.82 -9.84 -14.59
N ARG A 146 -12.57 -9.23 -15.75
CA ARG A 146 -11.77 -7.99 -15.81
C ARG A 146 -12.38 -6.82 -15.03
N ALA A 147 -13.71 -6.75 -14.96
CA ALA A 147 -14.41 -5.68 -14.24
C ALA A 147 -14.25 -5.85 -12.72
N GLU A 148 -14.51 -7.05 -12.21
CA GLU A 148 -14.31 -7.39 -10.80
C GLU A 148 -12.83 -7.25 -10.41
N ALA A 149 -11.91 -7.70 -11.25
CA ALA A 149 -10.46 -7.54 -11.05
C ALA A 149 -10.05 -6.06 -10.87
N ALA A 150 -10.66 -5.15 -11.63
CA ALA A 150 -10.43 -3.72 -11.50
C ALA A 150 -11.00 -3.17 -10.18
N GLU A 151 -12.18 -3.64 -9.76
CA GLU A 151 -12.80 -3.28 -8.50
C GLU A 151 -11.98 -3.75 -7.29
N HIS A 152 -11.60 -5.03 -7.23
CA HIS A 152 -10.75 -5.57 -6.16
C HIS A 152 -9.41 -4.84 -6.08
N SER A 153 -8.80 -4.55 -7.25
CA SER A 153 -7.58 -3.74 -7.28
C SER A 153 -7.80 -2.34 -6.73
N ALA A 154 -8.93 -1.70 -7.06
CA ALA A 154 -9.24 -0.37 -6.55
C ALA A 154 -9.42 -0.37 -5.03
N ARG A 155 -10.09 -1.37 -4.46
CA ARG A 155 -10.26 -1.50 -3.00
C ARG A 155 -8.92 -1.54 -2.26
N ILE A 156 -8.00 -2.39 -2.72
CA ILE A 156 -6.63 -2.48 -2.15
C ILE A 156 -5.92 -1.12 -2.23
N LEU A 157 -6.06 -0.41 -3.35
CA LEU A 157 -5.43 0.89 -3.53
C LEU A 157 -6.08 1.97 -2.64
N LEU A 158 -7.40 1.91 -2.42
CA LEU A 158 -8.12 2.85 -1.56
C LEU A 158 -7.71 2.73 -0.09
N ASP A 159 -7.55 1.51 0.43
CA ASP A 159 -7.08 1.31 1.80
C ASP A 159 -5.70 1.97 2.01
N VAL A 160 -4.79 1.76 1.06
CA VAL A 160 -3.45 2.38 1.10
C VAL A 160 -3.51 3.89 0.91
N ILE A 161 -4.45 4.42 0.10
CA ILE A 161 -4.65 5.88 -0.02
C ILE A 161 -5.03 6.47 1.33
N ILE A 162 -5.97 5.84 2.05
CA ILE A 162 -6.43 6.32 3.36
C ILE A 162 -5.27 6.37 4.35
N ASP A 163 -4.42 5.35 4.38
CA ASP A 163 -3.27 5.33 5.28
C ASP A 163 -2.20 6.36 4.90
N LEU A 164 -1.96 6.58 3.60
CA LEU A 164 -1.07 7.65 3.12
C LEU A 164 -1.61 9.04 3.47
N GLU A 165 -2.92 9.27 3.43
CA GLU A 165 -3.53 10.54 3.82
C GLU A 165 -3.39 10.82 5.32
N LYS A 166 -3.57 9.80 6.16
CA LYS A 166 -3.35 9.93 7.61
C LYS A 166 -1.90 10.31 7.90
N LEU A 167 -0.94 9.61 7.28
CA LEU A 167 0.48 9.91 7.43
C LEU A 167 0.83 11.32 6.96
N ASP A 168 0.29 11.77 5.82
CA ASP A 168 0.54 13.13 5.34
C ASP A 168 0.00 14.19 6.31
N ALA A 169 -1.19 13.95 6.89
CA ALA A 169 -1.79 14.83 7.90
C ALA A 169 -0.97 14.87 9.20
N GLU A 170 -0.47 13.73 9.68
CA GLU A 170 0.41 13.64 10.84
C GLU A 170 1.71 14.42 10.62
N MET A 171 2.37 14.19 9.47
CA MET A 171 3.59 14.91 9.09
C MET A 171 3.36 16.42 8.96
N ALA A 172 2.19 16.85 8.46
CA ALA A 172 1.83 18.26 8.44
C ALA A 172 1.69 18.85 9.85
N GLY A 173 1.08 18.10 10.78
CA GLY A 173 0.99 18.44 12.20
C GLY A 173 2.35 18.60 12.88
N GLU A 174 3.27 17.66 12.63
CA GLU A 174 4.65 17.70 13.15
C GLU A 174 5.41 18.93 12.65
N ARG A 175 5.31 19.24 11.34
CA ARG A 175 5.94 20.42 10.74
C ARG A 175 5.40 21.72 11.36
N ALA A 176 4.09 21.78 11.62
CA ALA A 176 3.46 22.92 12.28
C ALA A 176 3.93 23.07 13.74
N ALA A 177 3.98 21.97 14.50
CA ALA A 177 4.45 21.95 15.88
C ALA A 177 5.94 22.38 15.98
N ALA A 178 6.81 21.84 15.13
CA ALA A 178 8.22 22.21 15.08
C ALA A 178 8.42 23.70 14.71
N SER A 179 7.57 24.24 13.85
CA SER A 179 7.62 25.66 13.48
C SER A 179 7.18 26.57 14.64
N ARG A 180 6.15 26.18 15.40
CA ARG A 180 5.72 26.87 16.62
C ARG A 180 6.81 26.82 17.70
N ALA A 181 7.37 25.65 17.98
CA ALA A 181 8.46 25.49 18.96
C ALA A 181 9.69 26.35 18.62
N LYS A 182 10.05 26.49 17.34
CA LYS A 182 11.13 27.40 16.90
C LYS A 182 10.78 28.87 17.12
N ARG A 183 9.52 29.27 16.92
CA ARG A 183 9.05 30.63 17.17
C ARG A 183 9.07 30.94 18.66
N ASP A 184 8.56 30.03 19.48
CA ASP A 184 8.44 30.20 20.93
C ASP A 184 9.81 30.15 21.61
N GLY A 185 10.72 29.29 21.14
CA GLY A 185 12.11 29.26 21.62
C GLY A 185 12.91 30.53 21.28
N ARG A 186 12.57 31.23 20.20
CA ARG A 186 13.13 32.57 19.89
C ARG A 186 12.53 33.68 20.75
N HIS A 187 11.36 33.44 21.36
CA HIS A 187 10.70 34.35 22.29
C HIS A 187 10.91 33.96 23.76
N ALA A 188 11.78 32.98 24.06
CA ALA A 188 12.26 32.76 25.42
C ALA A 188 12.92 34.05 25.91
N SER A 189 12.17 34.78 26.75
CA SER A 189 12.48 36.13 27.16
C SER A 189 13.84 36.16 27.84
N PHE A 190 14.67 37.11 27.40
CA PHE A 190 16.01 37.45 27.90
C PHE A 190 16.05 37.81 29.40
N SER A 191 14.94 37.68 30.13
CA SER A 191 14.76 38.07 31.53
C SER A 191 15.26 37.04 32.57
N ALA A 192 15.79 35.88 32.18
CA ALA A 192 16.36 34.90 33.12
C ALA A 192 17.91 35.00 33.29
N ARG A 193 18.50 36.17 33.02
CA ARG A 193 19.85 36.52 33.51
C ARG A 193 19.81 37.80 34.34
N ARG A 194 19.14 37.75 35.49
CA ARG A 194 19.46 38.65 36.59
C ARG A 194 20.21 37.84 37.65
N HIS A 195 21.51 38.14 37.75
CA HIS A 195 22.32 37.84 38.92
C HIS A 195 21.58 38.16 40.23
N PRO A 196 21.89 37.43 41.30
CA PRO A 196 22.22 38.07 42.56
C PRO A 196 23.75 38.10 42.67
N GLN A 197 24.25 39.31 42.93
CA GLN A 197 25.53 39.52 43.55
C GLN A 197 25.46 39.01 45.00
N SER A 198 26.45 38.23 45.39
CA SER A 198 27.00 38.19 46.75
C SER A 198 28.36 37.52 46.68
#